data_AF-U3AGU1-F1
#
_entry.id   AF-U3AGU1-F1
#
_cell.length_a   1.000
_cell.length_b   1.000
_cell.length_c   1.000
_cell.angle_alpha   90.00
_cell.angle_beta   90.00
_cell.angle_gamma   90.00
#
_symmetry.space_group_name_H-M   'P 1'
#
loop_
_entity.id
_entity.type
_entity.pdbx_description
1 polymer ?
#
loop_
_entity_poly.entity_id
_entity_poly.type
_entity_poly.pdbx_seq_one_letter_code
_entity_poly.pdbx_strand_id
1 'polypeptide(L)'
;MTRILVALSLALALFAPPISAQEASERRCLPGGGPCIALDSYIPDVCAAIETFADRNALDVGFFARLLWRESLFDAGAVSPAGALGIAQFMPGTAKLRGLADPFDPVQALAASAAYLAELAERFGSLGLAAVAYNAGEARAEKFLAGNDWLPGETEAYVQAITGFAARDWRDSPPEKIDLTLASGRPFQEACLEQAKGRSIAQFRVTVPILPWGVILASAPGRGAVEKRLAQIRRQAGGVIGSEQVAFTRSRLPGQPARRHVAQIGRESRAEANALCSRLRAAGAPCMVLKN
;
A
#
# COMPACT_ATOMS: atom_id res chain seq x y z
N MET A 1 52.37 31.89 -59.40
CA MET A 1 51.53 30.67 -59.46
C MET A 1 51.41 30.11 -58.05
N THR A 2 50.38 30.54 -57.32
CA THR A 2 50.22 30.25 -55.88
C THR A 2 49.08 29.23 -55.74
N ARG A 3 49.39 28.01 -55.32
CA ARG A 3 48.39 26.94 -55.10
C ARG A 3 47.74 27.15 -53.72
N ILE A 4 46.43 27.42 -53.72
CA ILE A 4 45.60 27.48 -52.52
C ILE A 4 45.13 26.04 -52.21
N LEU A 5 45.53 25.51 -51.05
CA LEU A 5 45.01 24.27 -50.48
C LEU A 5 43.73 24.61 -49.72
N VAL A 6 42.57 24.17 -50.23
CA VAL A 6 41.29 24.22 -49.52
C VAL A 6 41.20 22.98 -48.64
N ALA A 7 41.25 23.17 -47.32
CA ALA A 7 41.02 22.11 -46.34
C ALA A 7 39.52 21.90 -46.18
N LEU A 8 39.03 20.72 -46.58
CA LEU A 8 37.63 20.31 -46.44
C LEU A 8 37.41 19.80 -45.00
N SER A 9 36.85 20.65 -44.13
CA SER A 9 36.48 20.25 -42.77
C SER A 9 35.20 19.41 -42.78
N LEU A 10 35.35 18.09 -42.63
CA LEU A 10 34.24 17.15 -42.46
C LEU A 10 33.69 17.28 -41.04
N ALA A 11 32.60 18.01 -40.86
CA ALA A 11 31.88 18.07 -39.59
C ALA A 11 31.12 16.76 -39.36
N LEU A 12 31.67 15.85 -38.54
CA LEU A 12 30.94 14.70 -38.01
C LEU A 12 29.84 15.21 -37.08
N ALA A 13 28.61 15.25 -37.56
CA ALA A 13 27.44 15.39 -36.71
C ALA A 13 27.29 14.10 -35.89
N LEU A 14 27.68 14.16 -34.61
CA LEU A 14 27.39 13.14 -33.61
C LEU A 14 25.86 13.07 -33.41
N PHE A 15 25.20 12.21 -34.17
CA PHE A 15 23.83 11.77 -33.85
C PHE A 15 23.91 10.91 -32.60
N ALA A 16 23.74 11.53 -31.43
CA ALA A 16 23.37 10.80 -30.24
C ALA A 16 22.01 10.13 -30.51
N PRO A 17 21.87 8.80 -30.35
CA PRO A 17 20.57 8.18 -30.46
C PRO A 17 19.63 8.84 -29.43
N PRO A 18 18.32 8.98 -29.71
CA PRO A 18 17.40 9.44 -28.70
C PRO A 18 17.56 8.50 -27.50
N ILE A 19 17.88 9.08 -26.34
CA ILE A 19 17.79 8.39 -25.06
C ILE A 19 16.34 7.92 -24.99
N SER A 20 16.11 6.65 -25.30
CA SER A 20 14.85 5.99 -25.01
C SER A 20 14.73 6.08 -23.51
N ALA A 21 13.94 7.04 -23.05
CA ALA A 21 13.44 7.09 -21.70
C ALA A 21 12.51 5.88 -21.55
N GLN A 22 13.13 4.71 -21.38
CA GLN A 22 12.49 3.57 -20.76
C GLN A 22 12.12 4.10 -19.38
N GLU A 23 10.87 4.54 -19.24
CA GLU A 23 10.28 4.94 -17.96
C GLU A 23 10.64 3.83 -16.98
N ALA A 24 11.53 4.15 -16.03
CA ALA A 24 11.94 3.17 -15.03
C ALA A 24 10.65 2.67 -14.37
N SER A 25 10.34 1.38 -14.57
CA SER A 25 9.27 0.66 -13.87
C SER A 25 9.29 1.10 -12.42
N GLU A 26 8.17 1.62 -11.93
CA GLU A 26 8.09 2.14 -10.57
C GLU A 26 8.48 1.03 -9.59
N ARG A 27 9.55 1.24 -8.81
CA ARG A 27 10.10 0.27 -7.86
C ARG A 27 10.11 0.85 -6.45
N ARG A 28 9.63 0.06 -5.48
CA ARG A 28 9.65 0.37 -4.04
C ARG A 28 10.56 -0.64 -3.35
N CYS A 29 11.38 -0.18 -2.39
CA CYS A 29 12.35 -1.02 -1.70
C CYS A 29 12.32 -0.72 -0.21
N LEU A 30 12.54 -1.75 0.61
CA LEU A 30 12.65 -1.56 2.05
C LEU A 30 13.94 -0.77 2.36
N PRO A 31 13.88 0.28 3.19
CA PRO A 31 15.08 0.98 3.64
C PRO A 31 16.05 0.05 4.37
N GLY A 32 17.36 0.21 4.14
CA GLY A 32 18.40 -0.53 4.88
C GLY A 32 18.81 -1.89 4.30
N GLY A 33 18.34 -2.24 3.09
CA GLY A 33 18.64 -3.51 2.44
C GLY A 33 17.57 -4.56 2.77
N GLY A 34 16.83 -4.98 1.75
CA GLY A 34 15.70 -5.89 1.89
C GLY A 34 14.95 -6.05 0.58
N PRO A 35 13.76 -6.69 0.60
CA PRO A 35 12.95 -6.88 -0.59
C PRO A 35 12.66 -5.56 -1.31
N CYS A 36 12.54 -5.67 -2.63
CA CYS A 36 12.01 -4.62 -3.48
C CYS A 36 10.87 -5.20 -4.30
N ILE A 37 9.88 -4.37 -4.60
CA ILE A 37 8.77 -4.70 -5.49
C ILE A 37 8.73 -3.68 -6.62
N ALA A 38 8.84 -4.15 -7.86
CA ALA A 38 8.68 -3.37 -9.07
C ALA A 38 7.37 -3.74 -9.80
N LEU A 39 6.85 -2.83 -10.63
CA LEU A 39 5.58 -3.06 -11.33
C LEU A 39 5.67 -4.17 -12.40
N ASP A 40 6.80 -4.25 -13.10
CA ASP A 40 7.09 -5.24 -14.14
C ASP A 40 7.33 -6.66 -13.61
N SER A 41 7.82 -6.79 -12.37
CA SER A 41 8.01 -8.06 -11.66
C SER A 41 7.09 -8.20 -10.44
N TYR A 42 5.93 -7.54 -10.44
CA TYR A 42 5.12 -7.34 -9.25
C TYR A 42 4.79 -8.62 -8.47
N ILE A 43 4.25 -9.63 -9.13
CA ILE A 43 3.86 -10.88 -8.46
C ILE A 43 5.07 -11.70 -7.98
N PRO A 44 6.11 -11.94 -8.81
CA PRO A 44 7.35 -12.54 -8.32
C PRO A 44 7.94 -11.82 -7.11
N ASP A 45 8.00 -10.49 -7.15
CA ASP A 45 8.56 -9.70 -6.05
C ASP A 45 7.68 -9.75 -4.79
N VAL A 46 6.36 -9.71 -4.93
CA VAL A 46 5.41 -9.86 -3.82
C VAL A 46 5.57 -11.23 -3.17
N CYS A 47 5.60 -12.32 -3.95
CA CYS A 47 5.79 -13.66 -3.41
C CYS A 47 7.15 -13.80 -2.69
N ALA A 48 8.23 -13.27 -3.25
CA ALA A 48 9.54 -13.25 -2.60
C ALA A 48 9.55 -12.41 -1.30
N ALA A 49 8.87 -11.26 -1.31
CA ALA A 49 8.73 -10.41 -0.13
C ALA A 49 7.91 -11.09 0.98
N ILE A 50 6.81 -11.77 0.63
CA ILE A 50 5.99 -12.54 1.58
C ILE A 50 6.83 -13.61 2.28
N GLU A 51 7.58 -14.41 1.53
CA GLU A 51 8.47 -15.43 2.10
C GLU A 51 9.51 -14.81 3.03
N THR A 52 10.17 -13.74 2.58
CA THR A 52 11.19 -13.05 3.38
C THR A 52 10.62 -12.49 4.68
N PHE A 53 9.45 -11.85 4.64
CA PHE A 53 8.86 -11.23 5.82
C PHE A 53 8.21 -12.25 6.76
N ALA A 54 7.67 -13.35 6.23
CA ALA A 54 7.21 -14.46 7.07
C ALA A 54 8.36 -15.07 7.86
N ASP A 55 9.47 -15.41 7.19
CA ASP A 55 10.67 -15.98 7.81
C ASP A 55 11.24 -15.07 8.92
N ARG A 56 11.42 -13.78 8.62
CA ARG A 56 11.92 -12.78 9.58
C ARG A 56 11.06 -12.61 10.84
N ASN A 57 9.78 -12.98 10.77
CA ASN A 57 8.83 -12.84 11.88
C ASN A 57 8.37 -14.20 12.43
N ALA A 58 9.03 -15.30 12.04
CA ALA A 58 8.66 -16.66 12.44
C ALA A 58 7.18 -17.01 12.18
N LEU A 59 6.63 -16.50 11.08
CA LEU A 59 5.26 -16.78 10.64
C LEU A 59 5.24 -17.94 9.63
N ASP A 60 4.16 -18.71 9.64
CA ASP A 60 3.88 -19.63 8.54
C ASP A 60 3.63 -18.82 7.25
N VAL A 61 4.43 -19.12 6.22
CA VAL A 61 4.40 -18.37 4.96
C VAL A 61 3.08 -18.56 4.19
N GLY A 62 2.46 -19.74 4.32
CA GLY A 62 1.18 -20.04 3.71
C GLY A 62 0.04 -19.28 4.38
N PHE A 63 0.04 -19.23 5.72
CA PHE A 63 -0.87 -18.39 6.50
C PHE A 63 -0.78 -16.92 6.07
N PHE A 64 0.43 -16.37 6.03
CA PHE A 64 0.63 -14.96 5.68
C PHE A 64 0.17 -14.66 4.25
N ALA A 65 0.49 -15.52 3.29
CA ALA A 65 0.03 -15.39 1.90
C ALA A 65 -1.50 -15.49 1.77
N ARG A 66 -2.13 -16.46 2.45
CA ARG A 66 -3.61 -16.62 2.45
C ARG A 66 -4.29 -15.40 3.05
N LEU A 67 -3.73 -14.83 4.12
CA LEU A 67 -4.23 -13.62 4.74
C LEU A 67 -4.18 -12.44 3.78
N LEU A 68 -3.02 -12.13 3.20
CA LEU A 68 -2.85 -11.04 2.24
C LEU A 68 -3.70 -11.23 0.98
N TRP A 69 -3.90 -12.49 0.56
CA TRP A 69 -4.82 -12.81 -0.51
C TRP A 69 -6.27 -12.46 -0.13
N ARG A 70 -6.68 -12.80 1.10
CA ARG A 70 -8.01 -12.47 1.61
C ARG A 70 -8.23 -10.96 1.76
N GLU A 71 -7.17 -10.22 2.09
CA GLU A 71 -7.24 -8.76 2.22
C GLU A 71 -7.43 -8.04 0.89
N SER A 72 -6.65 -8.38 -0.15
CA SER A 72 -6.67 -7.58 -1.38
C SER A 72 -6.42 -8.34 -2.68
N LEU A 73 -6.30 -9.67 -2.66
CA LEU A 73 -5.85 -10.46 -3.81
C LEU A 73 -4.51 -9.93 -4.35
N PHE A 74 -3.61 -9.60 -3.41
CA PHE A 74 -2.31 -8.95 -3.61
C PHE A 74 -2.35 -7.59 -4.32
N ASP A 75 -3.48 -6.88 -4.31
CA ASP A 75 -3.56 -5.53 -4.89
C ASP A 75 -2.99 -4.48 -3.91
N ALA A 76 -1.82 -3.91 -4.24
CA ALA A 76 -1.22 -2.81 -3.48
C ALA A 76 -2.04 -1.53 -3.48
N GLY A 77 -2.93 -1.36 -4.46
CA GLY A 77 -3.78 -0.20 -4.60
C GLY A 77 -5.12 -0.31 -3.89
N ALA A 78 -5.50 -1.48 -3.35
CA ALA A 78 -6.84 -1.75 -2.85
C ALA A 78 -7.30 -0.76 -1.77
N VAL A 79 -8.58 -0.39 -1.81
CA VAL A 79 -9.25 0.41 -0.78
C VAL A 79 -10.60 -0.22 -0.47
N SER A 80 -10.82 -0.63 0.78
CA SER A 80 -12.12 -1.18 1.17
C SER A 80 -13.18 -0.08 1.36
N PRO A 81 -14.48 -0.43 1.33
CA PRO A 81 -15.56 0.51 1.68
C PRO A 81 -15.41 1.11 3.09
N ALA A 82 -14.82 0.37 4.03
CA ALA A 82 -14.53 0.83 5.39
C ALA A 82 -13.28 1.74 5.47
N GLY A 83 -12.52 1.86 4.38
CA GLY A 83 -11.34 2.71 4.29
C GLY A 83 -10.02 2.01 4.64
N ALA A 84 -9.99 0.68 4.63
CA ALA A 84 -8.75 -0.09 4.75
C ALA A 84 -7.90 0.05 3.48
N LEU A 85 -6.58 0.08 3.61
CA LEU A 85 -5.67 0.55 2.55
C LEU A 85 -4.58 -0.46 2.18
N GLY A 86 -4.39 -0.65 0.89
CA GLY A 86 -3.26 -1.33 0.26
C GLY A 86 -3.26 -2.85 0.40
N ILE A 87 -2.11 -3.47 0.11
CA ILE A 87 -1.98 -4.93 -0.01
C ILE A 87 -2.36 -5.68 1.27
N ALA A 88 -2.15 -5.05 2.41
CA ALA A 88 -2.42 -5.63 3.73
C ALA A 88 -3.64 -5.00 4.43
N GLN A 89 -4.41 -4.18 3.71
CA GLN A 89 -5.64 -3.53 4.17
C GLN A 89 -5.52 -2.91 5.57
N PHE A 90 -4.48 -2.11 5.79
CA PHE A 90 -4.36 -1.39 7.05
C PHE A 90 -5.45 -0.33 7.16
N MET A 91 -6.20 -0.35 8.27
CA MET A 91 -7.00 0.80 8.68
C MET A 91 -6.08 1.99 8.96
N PRO A 92 -6.46 3.24 8.64
CA PRO A 92 -5.58 4.40 8.77
C PRO A 92 -5.05 4.64 10.20
N GLY A 93 -5.88 4.36 11.22
CA GLY A 93 -5.46 4.40 12.62
C GLY A 93 -4.37 3.37 12.93
N THR A 94 -4.57 2.13 12.49
CA THR A 94 -3.59 1.03 12.65
C THR A 94 -2.30 1.33 11.90
N ALA A 95 -2.38 1.80 10.64
CA ALA A 95 -1.20 2.21 9.88
C ALA A 95 -0.35 3.24 10.64
N LYS A 96 -0.99 4.24 11.27
CA LYS A 96 -0.30 5.23 12.09
C LYS A 96 0.38 4.59 13.31
N LEU A 97 -0.32 3.72 14.04
CA LEU A 97 0.23 3.02 15.20
C LEU A 97 1.43 2.14 14.82
N ARG A 98 1.41 1.56 13.62
CA ARG A 98 2.47 0.70 13.08
C ARG A 98 3.55 1.47 12.31
N GLY A 99 3.55 2.80 12.36
CA GLY A 99 4.58 3.62 11.70
C GLY A 99 4.55 3.57 10.17
N LEU A 100 3.48 3.06 9.58
CA LEU A 100 3.33 2.89 8.14
C LEU A 100 2.91 4.22 7.49
N ALA A 101 3.90 4.98 7.01
CA ALA A 101 3.68 6.30 6.42
C ALA A 101 2.85 6.24 5.13
N ASP A 102 3.02 5.16 4.35
CA ASP A 102 2.26 4.89 3.14
C ASP A 102 1.76 3.44 3.09
N PRO A 103 0.48 3.18 3.41
CA PRO A 103 -0.10 1.84 3.31
C PRO A 103 -0.15 1.26 1.90
N PHE A 104 0.01 2.10 0.88
CA PHE A 104 0.04 1.68 -0.52
C PHE A 104 1.45 1.34 -1.02
N ASP A 105 2.49 1.54 -0.21
CA ASP A 105 3.80 0.97 -0.51
C ASP A 105 3.78 -0.51 -0.11
N PRO A 106 3.74 -1.44 -1.07
CA PRO A 106 3.53 -2.85 -0.75
C PRO A 106 4.69 -3.43 0.07
N VAL A 107 5.92 -2.95 -0.12
CA VAL A 107 7.06 -3.49 0.64
C VAL A 107 6.96 -3.10 2.11
N GLN A 108 6.65 -1.83 2.38
CA GLN A 108 6.48 -1.35 3.75
C GLN A 108 5.23 -1.97 4.41
N ALA A 109 4.14 -2.11 3.66
CA ALA A 109 2.90 -2.72 4.16
C ALA A 109 3.07 -4.20 4.49
N LEU A 110 3.76 -4.98 3.65
CA LEU A 110 4.07 -6.39 3.92
C LEU A 110 4.96 -6.55 5.16
N ALA A 111 6.01 -5.73 5.27
CA ALA A 111 6.88 -5.74 6.45
C ALA A 111 6.11 -5.45 7.74
N ALA A 112 5.28 -4.41 7.73
CA ALA A 112 4.47 -4.01 8.88
C ALA A 112 3.38 -5.06 9.22
N SER A 113 2.77 -5.68 8.20
CA SER A 113 1.74 -6.70 8.38
C SER A 113 2.32 -7.97 9.01
N ALA A 114 3.49 -8.43 8.55
CA ALA A 114 4.16 -9.58 9.14
C ALA A 114 4.53 -9.32 10.61
N ALA A 115 5.14 -8.17 10.92
CA ALA A 115 5.47 -7.82 12.31
C ALA A 115 4.22 -7.77 13.20
N TYR A 116 3.16 -7.11 12.71
CA TYR A 116 1.91 -7.00 13.45
C TYR A 116 1.23 -8.36 13.66
N LEU A 117 1.22 -9.24 12.66
CA LEU A 117 0.67 -10.59 12.80
C LEU A 117 1.45 -11.45 13.79
N ALA A 118 2.77 -11.33 13.84
CA ALA A 118 3.58 -12.02 14.84
C ALA A 118 3.25 -11.55 16.26
N GLU A 119 3.12 -10.24 16.48
CA GLU A 119 2.67 -9.70 17.77
C GLU A 119 1.27 -10.21 18.16
N LEU A 120 0.35 -10.29 17.20
CA LEU A 120 -0.99 -10.83 17.45
C LEU A 120 -0.96 -12.33 17.76
N ALA A 121 -0.15 -13.11 17.04
CA ALA A 121 0.00 -14.54 17.29
C ALA A 121 0.60 -14.80 18.67
N GLU A 122 1.59 -14.01 19.09
CA GLU A 122 2.15 -14.08 20.43
C GLU A 122 1.11 -13.71 21.50
N ARG A 123 0.42 -12.58 21.32
CA ARG A 123 -0.58 -12.08 22.29
C ARG A 123 -1.77 -13.01 22.48
N PHE A 124 -2.27 -13.59 21.38
CA PHE A 124 -3.48 -14.40 21.40
C PHE A 124 -3.18 -15.92 21.42
N GLY A 125 -1.92 -16.32 21.32
CA GLY A 125 -1.47 -17.71 21.46
C GLY A 125 -1.78 -18.62 20.27
N SER A 126 -2.39 -18.12 19.18
CA SER A 126 -2.64 -18.92 17.99
C SER A 126 -2.80 -18.07 16.72
N LEU A 127 -2.50 -18.67 15.57
CA LEU A 127 -2.67 -18.02 14.25
C LEU A 127 -4.15 -17.73 13.94
N GLY A 128 -5.08 -18.59 14.34
CA GLY A 128 -6.51 -18.35 14.15
C GLY A 128 -7.02 -17.16 14.95
N LEU A 129 -6.64 -17.04 16.22
CA LEU A 129 -7.01 -15.88 17.04
C LEU A 129 -6.28 -14.61 16.60
N ALA A 130 -5.06 -14.72 16.06
CA ALA A 130 -4.39 -13.60 15.40
C ALA A 130 -5.17 -13.12 14.16
N ALA A 131 -5.68 -14.03 13.33
CA ALA A 131 -6.53 -13.69 12.19
C ALA A 131 -7.85 -13.01 12.64
N VAL A 132 -8.45 -13.47 13.75
CA VAL A 132 -9.58 -12.76 14.38
C VAL A 132 -9.19 -11.33 14.74
N ALA A 133 -8.08 -11.14 15.45
CA ALA A 133 -7.64 -9.83 15.88
C ALA A 133 -7.26 -8.89 14.71
N TYR A 134 -6.68 -9.44 13.65
CA TYR A 134 -6.31 -8.68 12.45
C TYR A 134 -7.56 -8.12 11.74
N ASN A 135 -8.58 -8.97 11.55
CA ASN A 135 -9.80 -8.60 10.82
C ASN A 135 -10.82 -7.84 11.68
N ALA A 136 -11.13 -8.36 12.87
CA ALA A 136 -12.18 -7.82 13.75
C ALA A 136 -11.67 -6.76 14.74
N GLY A 137 -10.36 -6.58 14.84
CA GLY A 137 -9.69 -5.73 15.81
C GLY A 137 -9.42 -6.43 17.15
N GLU A 138 -8.31 -6.05 17.79
CA GLU A 138 -7.80 -6.64 19.03
C GLU A 138 -8.85 -6.65 20.16
N ALA A 139 -9.57 -5.55 20.37
CA ALA A 139 -10.57 -5.46 21.44
C ALA A 139 -11.74 -6.44 21.27
N ARG A 140 -12.11 -6.77 20.02
CA ARG A 140 -13.14 -7.78 19.75
C ARG A 140 -12.57 -9.18 19.93
N ALA A 141 -11.34 -9.42 19.49
CA ALA A 141 -10.65 -10.69 19.71
C ALA A 141 -10.51 -11.02 21.20
N GLU A 142 -10.18 -10.03 22.04
CA GLU A 142 -10.11 -10.22 23.51
C GLU A 142 -11.45 -10.64 24.11
N LYS A 143 -12.55 -9.98 23.72
CA LYS A 143 -13.89 -10.35 24.20
C LYS A 143 -14.31 -11.74 23.70
N PHE A 144 -14.00 -12.05 22.45
CA PHE A 144 -14.29 -13.36 21.86
C PHE A 144 -13.53 -14.48 22.60
N LEU A 145 -12.23 -14.28 22.85
CA LEU A 145 -11.38 -15.20 23.60
C LEU A 145 -11.90 -15.42 25.02
N ALA A 146 -12.37 -14.36 25.68
CA ALA A 146 -12.98 -14.45 27.01
C ALA A 146 -14.37 -15.09 27.05
N GLY A 147 -14.92 -15.51 25.89
CA GLY A 147 -16.27 -16.09 25.80
C GLY A 147 -17.41 -15.08 25.94
N ASN A 148 -17.09 -13.77 25.90
CA ASN A 148 -18.02 -12.68 26.22
C ASN A 148 -18.69 -12.05 24.99
N ASP A 149 -18.32 -12.46 23.77
CA ASP A 149 -18.86 -11.88 22.54
C ASP A 149 -18.85 -12.90 21.39
N TRP A 150 -19.65 -12.62 20.36
CA TRP A 150 -19.70 -13.35 19.10
C TRP A 150 -18.93 -12.60 18.01
N LEU A 151 -18.49 -13.34 16.99
CA LEU A 151 -17.82 -12.77 15.83
C LEU A 151 -18.81 -12.53 14.69
N PRO A 152 -18.72 -11.39 13.99
CA PRO A 152 -19.43 -11.19 12.73
C PRO A 152 -19.19 -12.35 11.76
N GLY A 153 -20.20 -12.71 10.97
CA GLY A 153 -20.08 -13.78 9.98
C GLY A 153 -18.95 -13.56 8.97
N GLU A 154 -18.62 -12.29 8.69
CA GLU A 154 -17.46 -11.91 7.88
C GLU A 154 -16.14 -12.37 8.51
N THR A 155 -15.96 -12.16 9.81
CA THR A 155 -14.75 -12.57 10.54
C THR A 155 -14.65 -14.09 10.66
N GLU A 156 -15.77 -14.78 10.92
CA GLU A 156 -15.80 -16.26 10.93
C GLU A 156 -15.37 -16.81 9.58
N ALA A 157 -15.91 -16.29 8.48
CA ALA A 157 -15.54 -16.69 7.12
C ALA A 157 -14.09 -16.33 6.77
N TYR A 158 -13.58 -15.20 7.28
CA TYR A 158 -12.20 -14.76 7.10
C TYR A 158 -11.22 -15.77 7.73
N VAL A 159 -11.45 -16.15 8.99
CA VAL A 159 -10.59 -17.11 9.70
C VAL A 159 -10.64 -18.49 9.03
N GLN A 160 -11.83 -18.94 8.63
CA GLN A 160 -11.99 -20.21 7.94
C GLN A 160 -11.28 -20.23 6.59
N ALA A 161 -11.34 -19.15 5.81
CA ALA A 161 -10.67 -19.07 4.52
C ALA A 161 -9.13 -19.12 4.63
N ILE A 162 -8.57 -18.60 5.72
CA ILE A 162 -7.11 -18.55 5.91
C ILE A 162 -6.61 -19.86 6.54
N THR A 163 -7.31 -20.36 7.55
CA THR A 163 -6.81 -21.45 8.39
C THR A 163 -7.42 -22.81 8.06
N GLY A 164 -8.57 -22.85 7.40
CA GLY A 164 -9.37 -24.05 7.20
C GLY A 164 -10.29 -24.41 8.37
N PHE A 165 -10.26 -23.67 9.49
CA PHE A 165 -11.01 -23.96 10.72
C PHE A 165 -11.86 -22.77 11.16
N ALA A 166 -12.95 -23.02 11.90
CA ALA A 166 -13.77 -21.95 12.43
C ALA A 166 -13.03 -21.20 13.55
N ALA A 167 -13.36 -19.92 13.77
CA ALA A 167 -12.72 -19.14 14.83
C ALA A 167 -12.98 -19.73 16.23
N ARG A 168 -14.11 -20.41 16.42
CA ARG A 168 -14.42 -21.14 17.67
C ARG A 168 -13.54 -22.35 17.89
N ASP A 169 -13.16 -23.09 16.84
CA ASP A 169 -12.25 -24.22 16.97
C ASP A 169 -10.93 -23.72 17.56
N TRP A 170 -10.41 -22.60 17.04
CA TRP A 170 -9.22 -21.93 17.55
C TRP A 170 -9.30 -21.41 18.99
N ARG A 171 -10.50 -21.22 19.54
CA ARG A 171 -10.71 -20.76 20.91
C ARG A 171 -10.93 -21.92 21.88
N ASP A 172 -11.79 -22.86 21.49
CA ASP A 172 -12.35 -23.87 22.38
C ASP A 172 -11.59 -25.20 22.28
N SER A 173 -11.15 -25.57 21.07
CA SER A 173 -10.47 -26.84 20.77
C SER A 173 -9.48 -26.67 19.60
N PRO A 174 -8.33 -25.97 19.81
CA PRO A 174 -7.44 -25.60 18.72
C PRO A 174 -6.93 -26.83 17.95
N PRO A 175 -6.86 -26.78 16.62
CA PRO A 175 -6.41 -27.93 15.82
C PRO A 175 -4.94 -28.27 16.09
N GLU A 176 -4.65 -29.54 16.38
CA GLU A 176 -3.29 -30.02 16.68
C GLU A 176 -2.36 -30.02 15.44
N LYS A 177 -2.94 -30.19 14.25
CA LYS A 177 -2.21 -30.22 12.98
C LYS A 177 -2.96 -29.40 11.95
N ILE A 178 -2.22 -28.56 11.23
CA ILE A 178 -2.78 -27.59 10.30
C ILE A 178 -1.93 -27.61 9.05
N ASP A 179 -2.58 -27.74 7.88
CA ASP A 179 -1.94 -27.56 6.58
C ASP A 179 -2.24 -26.17 6.03
N LEU A 180 -1.27 -25.28 6.18
CA LEU A 180 -1.34 -23.90 5.68
C LEU A 180 -0.69 -23.75 4.30
N THR A 181 -0.21 -24.83 3.68
CA THR A 181 0.41 -24.76 2.35
C THR A 181 -0.55 -24.24 1.30
N LEU A 182 -0.07 -23.40 0.37
CA LEU A 182 -0.90 -22.87 -0.71
C LEU A 182 -1.32 -23.96 -1.70
N ALA A 183 -0.44 -24.94 -1.92
CA ALA A 183 -0.71 -26.13 -2.71
C ALA A 183 0.13 -27.30 -2.18
N SER A 184 -0.54 -28.41 -1.87
CA SER A 184 0.13 -29.60 -1.30
C SER A 184 1.22 -30.13 -2.24
N GLY A 185 2.38 -30.44 -1.67
CA GLY A 185 3.53 -30.99 -2.41
C GLY A 185 4.27 -30.00 -3.33
N ARG A 186 3.94 -28.70 -3.26
CA ARG A 186 4.58 -27.66 -4.08
C ARG A 186 5.36 -26.67 -3.21
N PRO A 187 6.56 -26.22 -3.63
CA PRO A 187 7.27 -25.13 -2.97
C PRO A 187 6.42 -23.85 -2.89
N PHE A 188 6.60 -23.07 -1.83
CA PHE A 188 5.80 -21.86 -1.59
C PHE A 188 5.83 -20.90 -2.80
N GLN A 189 7.01 -20.59 -3.33
CA GLN A 189 7.15 -19.65 -4.45
C GLN A 189 6.34 -20.09 -5.67
N GLU A 190 6.45 -21.34 -6.09
CA GLU A 190 5.68 -21.86 -7.23
C GLU A 190 4.16 -21.82 -6.98
N ALA A 191 3.73 -22.15 -5.76
CA ALA A 191 2.33 -22.10 -5.39
C ALA A 191 1.78 -20.66 -5.34
N CYS A 192 2.55 -19.72 -4.80
CA CYS A 192 2.19 -18.29 -4.74
C CYS A 192 2.09 -17.68 -6.15
N LEU A 193 3.05 -17.97 -7.02
CA LEU A 193 3.04 -17.52 -8.41
C LEU A 193 1.83 -18.05 -9.19
N GLU A 194 1.50 -19.33 -9.01
CA GLU A 194 0.33 -19.91 -9.68
C GLU A 194 -1.00 -19.37 -9.11
N GLN A 195 -1.10 -19.18 -7.78
CA GLN A 195 -2.28 -18.57 -7.15
C GLN A 195 -2.56 -17.15 -7.68
N ALA A 196 -1.50 -16.36 -7.87
CA ALA A 196 -1.58 -15.00 -8.35
C ALA A 196 -1.39 -14.87 -9.87
N LYS A 197 -1.54 -15.96 -10.62
CA LYS A 197 -1.35 -15.96 -12.08
C LYS A 197 -2.31 -15.00 -12.77
N GLY A 198 -1.77 -14.22 -13.69
CA GLY A 198 -2.52 -13.20 -14.43
C GLY A 198 -2.85 -11.95 -13.59
N ARG A 199 -2.44 -11.88 -12.32
CA ARG A 199 -2.50 -10.66 -11.53
C ARG A 199 -1.35 -9.74 -11.93
N SER A 200 -1.67 -8.48 -12.11
CA SER A 200 -0.71 -7.39 -12.25
C SER A 200 -1.36 -6.11 -11.74
N ILE A 201 -0.54 -5.10 -11.46
CA ILE A 201 -1.02 -3.77 -11.13
C ILE A 201 -0.37 -2.78 -12.09
N ALA A 202 -1.14 -1.79 -12.56
CA ALA A 202 -0.60 -0.72 -13.40
C ALA A 202 0.16 0.33 -12.59
N GLN A 203 -0.14 0.43 -11.29
CA GLN A 203 0.43 1.39 -10.33
C GLN A 203 0.13 0.93 -8.90
N PHE A 204 0.95 1.30 -7.92
CA PHE A 204 0.78 0.91 -6.51
C PHE A 204 -0.44 1.53 -5.79
N ARG A 205 -1.24 2.39 -6.45
CA ARG A 205 -2.41 3.04 -5.85
C ARG A 205 -3.62 2.91 -6.75
N VAL A 206 -4.80 2.57 -6.23
CA VAL A 206 -6.06 2.76 -6.97
C VAL A 206 -6.28 4.26 -7.20
N THR A 207 -6.76 4.58 -8.40
CA THR A 207 -7.12 5.94 -8.80
C THR A 207 -8.27 6.42 -7.92
N VAL A 208 -7.98 7.27 -6.94
CA VAL A 208 -9.01 7.97 -6.18
C VAL A 208 -9.84 8.80 -7.18
N PRO A 209 -11.18 8.65 -7.22
CA PRO A 209 -12.02 9.43 -8.12
C PRO A 209 -11.72 10.92 -8.00
N ILE A 210 -11.51 11.57 -9.14
CA ILE A 210 -11.27 13.02 -9.18
C ILE A 210 -12.63 13.71 -9.12
N LEU A 211 -13.01 14.12 -7.90
CA LEU A 211 -14.23 14.86 -7.66
C LEU A 211 -14.11 16.31 -8.19
N PRO A 212 -15.21 17.02 -8.46
CA PRO A 212 -15.20 18.34 -9.10
C PRO A 212 -14.32 19.40 -8.41
N TRP A 213 -14.12 19.29 -7.10
CA TRP A 213 -13.25 20.18 -6.32
C TRP A 213 -12.13 19.41 -5.62
N GLY A 214 -10.89 19.90 -5.77
CA GLY A 214 -9.69 19.36 -5.13
C GLY A 214 -9.18 20.27 -4.01
N VAL A 215 -9.05 19.72 -2.82
CA VAL A 215 -8.37 20.34 -1.67
C VAL A 215 -6.91 19.90 -1.69
N ILE A 216 -6.04 20.73 -2.24
CA ILE A 216 -4.62 20.44 -2.46
C ILE A 216 -3.84 20.63 -1.16
N LEU A 217 -3.22 19.54 -0.71
CA LEU A 217 -2.37 19.46 0.48
C LEU A 217 -0.90 19.74 0.14
N ALA A 218 -0.41 19.18 -0.97
CA ALA A 218 0.98 19.32 -1.37
C ALA A 218 1.13 19.40 -2.88
N SER A 219 2.17 20.09 -3.34
CA SER A 219 2.55 20.11 -4.75
C SER A 219 4.06 20.17 -4.96
N ALA A 220 4.55 19.51 -6.01
CA ALA A 220 5.97 19.42 -6.34
C ALA A 220 6.19 19.12 -7.84
N PRO A 221 7.41 19.31 -8.39
CA PRO A 221 7.68 18.94 -9.80
C PRO A 221 7.55 17.43 -10.03
N GLY A 222 7.99 16.62 -9.06
CA GLY A 222 7.96 15.15 -9.11
C GLY A 222 7.08 14.54 -8.01
N ARG A 223 6.49 13.38 -8.28
CA ARG A 223 5.54 12.70 -7.38
C ARG A 223 6.15 12.31 -6.04
N GLY A 224 7.35 11.73 -6.00
CA GLY A 224 8.01 11.34 -4.75
C GLY A 224 8.24 12.51 -3.79
N ALA A 225 8.44 13.73 -4.29
CA ALA A 225 8.53 14.93 -3.46
C ALA A 225 7.16 15.36 -2.89
N VAL A 226 6.07 15.16 -3.65
CA VAL A 226 4.71 15.35 -3.14
C VAL A 226 4.41 14.36 -2.02
N GLU A 227 4.77 13.08 -2.21
CA GLU A 227 4.56 12.01 -1.24
C GLU A 227 5.28 12.30 0.08
N LYS A 228 6.57 12.68 0.03
CA LYS A 228 7.32 13.10 1.22
C LYS A 228 6.66 14.26 1.96
N ARG A 229 6.19 15.27 1.22
CA ARG A 229 5.51 16.44 1.79
C ARG A 229 4.14 16.08 2.38
N LEU A 230 3.38 15.21 1.72
CA LEU A 230 2.12 14.68 2.23
C LEU A 230 2.34 13.88 3.53
N ALA A 231 3.37 13.04 3.60
CA ALA A 231 3.71 12.30 4.81
C ALA A 231 4.00 13.24 6.00
N GLN A 232 4.70 14.36 5.76
CA GLN A 232 4.90 15.40 6.78
C GLN A 232 3.58 16.04 7.21
N ILE A 233 2.72 16.40 6.25
CA ILE A 233 1.41 17.01 6.53
C ILE A 233 0.52 16.03 7.31
N ARG A 234 0.55 14.72 7.00
CA ARG A 234 -0.18 13.69 7.74
C ARG A 234 0.29 13.58 9.19
N ARG A 235 1.57 13.81 9.49
CA ARG A 235 2.05 13.88 10.88
C ARG A 235 1.50 15.11 11.61
N GLN A 236 1.38 16.24 10.91
CA GLN A 236 0.93 17.51 11.48
C GLN A 236 -0.61 17.59 11.65
N ALA A 237 -1.37 17.26 10.61
CA ALA A 237 -2.83 17.38 10.54
C ALA A 237 -3.53 16.03 10.39
N GLY A 238 -2.92 14.97 10.91
CA GLY A 238 -3.42 13.60 10.78
C GLY A 238 -4.83 13.39 11.34
N GLY A 239 -5.24 14.14 12.36
CA GLY A 239 -6.62 14.09 12.88
C GLY A 239 -7.68 14.66 11.92
N VAL A 240 -7.30 15.59 11.05
CA VAL A 240 -8.19 16.19 10.05
C VAL A 240 -8.20 15.38 8.76
N ILE A 241 -7.02 14.90 8.33
CA ILE A 241 -6.88 14.08 7.13
C ILE A 241 -7.42 12.67 7.37
N GLY A 242 -7.20 12.08 8.55
CA GLY A 242 -7.78 10.79 8.93
C GLY A 242 -7.67 9.72 7.84
N SER A 243 -8.83 9.17 7.47
CA SER A 243 -9.03 8.18 6.42
C SER A 243 -9.34 8.79 5.04
N GLU A 244 -9.24 10.11 4.88
CA GLU A 244 -9.52 10.78 3.62
C GLU A 244 -8.62 10.23 2.49
N GLN A 245 -9.25 9.90 1.37
CA GLN A 245 -8.54 9.44 0.20
C GLN A 245 -7.85 10.62 -0.49
N VAL A 246 -6.55 10.50 -0.69
CA VAL A 246 -5.74 11.53 -1.33
C VAL A 246 -5.41 11.10 -2.75
N ALA A 247 -6.00 11.78 -3.72
CA ALA A 247 -5.70 11.63 -5.14
C ALA A 247 -4.37 12.31 -5.48
N PHE A 248 -3.58 11.68 -6.35
CA PHE A 248 -2.40 12.29 -6.94
C PHE A 248 -2.67 12.62 -8.40
N THR A 249 -2.63 13.90 -8.75
CA THR A 249 -2.89 14.36 -10.13
C THR A 249 -1.80 15.29 -10.62
N ARG A 250 -1.86 15.65 -11.91
CA ARG A 250 -1.09 16.77 -12.45
C ARG A 250 -2.00 17.95 -12.70
N SER A 251 -1.86 19.02 -11.92
CA SER A 251 -2.71 20.21 -12.03
C SER A 251 -1.89 21.46 -12.32
N ARG A 252 -2.50 22.40 -13.05
CA ARG A 252 -1.93 23.74 -13.25
C ARG A 252 -2.31 24.60 -12.05
N LEU A 253 -1.32 24.95 -11.24
CA LEU A 253 -1.56 25.78 -10.06
C LEU A 253 -1.52 27.27 -10.42
N PRO A 254 -2.30 28.12 -9.73
CA PRO A 254 -2.21 29.57 -9.89
C PRO A 254 -0.78 30.06 -9.68
N GLY A 255 -0.28 30.88 -10.61
CA GLY A 255 1.06 31.44 -10.57
C GLY A 255 2.21 30.47 -10.88
N GLN A 256 1.92 29.22 -11.25
CA GLN A 256 2.95 28.25 -11.65
C GLN A 256 2.99 28.11 -13.18
N PRO A 257 4.19 28.21 -13.80
CA PRO A 257 4.33 28.16 -15.25
C PRO A 257 4.04 26.76 -15.82
N ALA A 258 4.36 25.71 -15.06
CA ALA A 258 4.20 24.31 -15.47
C ALA A 258 3.19 23.56 -14.58
N ARG A 259 2.61 22.48 -15.11
CA ARG A 259 1.80 21.54 -14.31
C ARG A 259 2.67 20.93 -13.20
N ARG A 260 2.08 20.81 -12.01
CA ARG A 260 2.72 20.25 -10.82
C ARG A 260 2.04 18.93 -10.49
N HIS A 261 2.80 17.99 -9.95
CA HIS A 261 2.17 16.88 -9.23
C HIS A 261 1.53 17.45 -7.97
N VAL A 262 0.29 17.08 -7.71
CA VAL A 262 -0.47 17.53 -6.54
C VAL A 262 -1.03 16.33 -5.79
N ALA A 263 -1.08 16.44 -4.47
CA ALA A 263 -1.84 15.56 -3.59
C ALA A 263 -3.09 16.31 -3.15
N GLN A 264 -4.27 15.78 -3.46
CA GLN A 264 -5.54 16.46 -3.21
C GLN A 264 -6.61 15.52 -2.64
N ILE A 265 -7.48 16.06 -1.79
CA ILE A 265 -8.69 15.39 -1.33
C ILE A 265 -9.87 15.92 -2.15
N GLY A 266 -10.66 15.02 -2.75
CA GLY A 266 -11.81 15.39 -3.57
C GLY A 266 -13.04 15.80 -2.76
N ARG A 267 -13.86 16.70 -3.30
CA ARG A 267 -15.21 17.05 -2.82
C ARG A 267 -16.15 17.34 -3.98
N GLU A 268 -17.44 17.09 -3.76
CA GLU A 268 -18.49 17.35 -4.75
C GLU A 268 -18.75 18.85 -4.93
N SER A 269 -18.64 19.60 -3.82
CA SER A 269 -18.93 21.04 -3.81
C SER A 269 -17.76 21.90 -3.33
N ARG A 270 -17.73 23.15 -3.80
CA ARG A 270 -16.77 24.16 -3.33
C ARG A 270 -16.90 24.43 -1.84
N ALA A 271 -18.12 24.38 -1.32
CA ALA A 271 -18.43 24.64 0.08
C ALA A 271 -17.78 23.57 0.98
N GLU A 272 -17.95 22.30 0.64
CA GLU A 272 -17.27 21.20 1.34
C GLU A 272 -15.75 21.30 1.26
N ALA A 273 -15.22 21.62 0.06
CA ALA A 273 -13.79 21.79 -0.14
C ALA A 273 -13.22 22.92 0.75
N ASN A 274 -13.90 24.06 0.83
CA ASN A 274 -13.52 25.17 1.70
C ASN A 274 -13.64 24.81 3.20
N ALA A 275 -14.65 24.03 3.59
CA ALA A 275 -14.82 23.58 4.96
C ALA A 275 -13.67 22.66 5.40
N LEU A 276 -13.28 21.68 4.56
CA LEU A 276 -12.10 20.85 4.81
C LEU A 276 -10.83 21.71 4.85
N CYS A 277 -10.67 22.62 3.90
CA CYS A 277 -9.50 23.50 3.83
C CYS A 277 -9.32 24.36 5.08
N SER A 278 -10.42 24.86 5.65
CA SER A 278 -10.42 25.65 6.88
C SER A 278 -9.97 24.81 8.07
N ARG A 279 -10.46 23.57 8.20
CA ARG A 279 -10.00 22.63 9.24
C ARG A 279 -8.51 22.29 9.11
N LEU A 280 -8.02 22.08 7.89
CA LEU A 280 -6.60 21.82 7.64
C LEU A 280 -5.72 23.00 8.05
N ARG A 281 -6.11 24.22 7.68
CA ARG A 281 -5.39 25.44 8.08
C ARG A 281 -5.42 25.66 9.59
N ALA A 282 -6.54 25.36 10.26
CA ALA A 282 -6.63 25.40 11.72
C ALA A 282 -5.67 24.39 12.39
N ALA A 283 -5.42 23.25 11.74
CA ALA A 283 -4.40 22.29 12.14
C ALA A 283 -2.97 22.64 11.65
N GLY A 284 -2.77 23.84 11.11
CA GLY A 284 -1.48 24.34 10.60
C GLY A 284 -1.02 23.74 9.27
N ALA A 285 -1.84 22.93 8.60
CA ALA A 285 -1.50 22.34 7.32
C ALA A 285 -1.74 23.32 6.14
N PRO A 286 -0.88 23.28 5.11
CA PRO A 286 -1.13 24.02 3.88
C PRO A 286 -2.39 23.51 3.19
N CYS A 287 -3.13 24.42 2.58
CA CYS A 287 -4.31 24.07 1.81
C CYS A 287 -4.63 25.08 0.72
N MET A 288 -4.97 24.57 -0.47
CA MET A 288 -5.52 25.32 -1.60
C MET A 288 -6.71 24.59 -2.20
N VAL A 289 -7.82 25.28 -2.46
CA VAL A 289 -9.00 24.71 -3.12
C VAL A 289 -8.97 25.07 -4.61
N LEU A 290 -9.00 24.07 -5.48
CA LEU A 290 -9.11 24.24 -6.93
C LEU A 290 -10.28 23.44 -7.49
N LYS A 291 -10.84 23.90 -8.60
CA LYS A 291 -11.74 23.11 -9.43
C LYS A 291 -10.89 22.19 -10.31
N ASN A 292 -11.25 20.91 -10.39
CA ASN A 292 -10.56 19.93 -11.24
C ASN A 292 -10.97 20.04 -12.70
#